data_AF-A0A969FEM1-F1
#
_entry.id   AF-A0A969FEM1-F1
#
_cell.length_a   1.000
_cell.length_b   1.000
_cell.length_c   1.000
_cell.angle_alpha   90.00
_cell.angle_beta   90.00
_cell.angle_gamma   90.00
#
_symmetry.space_group_name_H-M   'P 1'
#
loop_
_entity.id
_entity.type
_entity.pdbx_description
1 polymer ?
#
loop_
_entity_poly.entity_id
_entity_poly.type
_entity_poly.pdbx_seq_one_letter_code
_entity_poly.pdbx_strand_id
1 'polypeptide(L)'
;MAVHPSPASLANKPITFGTDGWRGLIAADFTFERLIRVAPLAAKALEKEYGSKAGNRTIVVGYDRRFLSEDFAQATAEAVQAAGFDVLLSESYAPTPAFSWAAKQHDALGALVITASHNPGGYSGLKVKGCFG
;
A
#
# COMPACT_ATOMS: atom_id res chain seq x y z
N MET A 1 25.80 17.60 3.52
CA MET A 1 25.59 16.13 3.57
C MET A 1 24.33 15.86 4.36
N ALA A 2 23.34 15.17 3.80
CA ALA A 2 22.16 14.76 4.57
C ALA A 2 22.59 13.65 5.55
N VAL A 3 22.34 13.87 6.84
CA VAL A 3 22.60 12.85 7.87
C VAL A 3 21.53 11.78 7.70
N HIS A 4 21.92 10.62 7.15
CA HIS A 4 21.03 9.46 7.10
C HIS A 4 21.00 8.82 8.50
N PRO A 5 19.83 8.66 9.11
CA PRO A 5 19.71 7.94 10.38
C PRO A 5 20.20 6.50 10.22
N SER A 6 20.82 5.94 11.27
CA SER A 6 21.26 4.54 11.29
C SER A 6 20.07 3.60 11.05
N PRO A 7 20.18 2.58 10.19
CA PRO A 7 19.12 1.60 9.96
C PRO A 7 18.62 0.93 11.25
N ALA A 8 19.53 0.72 12.22
CA ALA A 8 19.20 0.09 13.49
C ALA A 8 18.21 0.91 14.35
N SER A 9 18.22 2.24 14.24
CA SER A 9 17.28 3.09 14.98
C SER A 9 15.89 3.15 14.33
N LEU A 10 15.74 2.67 13.09
CA LEU A 10 14.48 2.67 12.35
C LEU A 10 13.68 1.37 12.50
N ALA A 11 14.35 0.23 12.77
CA ALA A 11 13.71 -1.10 12.80
C ALA A 11 12.54 -1.23 13.79
N ASN A 12 12.59 -0.51 14.91
CA ASN A 12 11.58 -0.56 15.98
C ASN A 12 10.68 0.68 16.05
N LYS A 13 10.72 1.55 15.03
CA LYS A 13 9.86 2.72 15.00
C LYS A 13 8.40 2.31 14.80
N PRO A 14 7.42 2.90 15.54
CA PRO A 14 6.01 2.68 15.25
C PRO A 14 5.65 3.07 13.81
N ILE A 15 4.81 2.27 13.17
CA ILE A 15 4.26 2.59 11.86
C ILE A 15 3.29 3.76 12.02
N THR A 16 3.58 4.87 11.32
CA THR A 16 2.73 6.07 11.35
C THR A 16 2.10 6.27 9.98
N PHE A 17 0.76 6.29 9.96
CA PHE A 17 -0.01 6.68 8.78
C PHE A 17 -0.19 8.20 8.80
N GLY A 18 0.36 8.88 7.79
CA GLY A 18 0.03 10.27 7.51
C GLY A 18 -1.26 10.39 6.70
N THR A 19 -1.49 11.57 6.12
CA THR A 19 -2.67 11.86 5.30
C THR A 19 -2.90 10.88 4.17
N ASP A 20 -1.83 10.30 3.63
CA ASP A 20 -1.88 9.50 2.39
C ASP A 20 -1.05 8.21 2.51
N GLY A 21 -1.06 7.60 3.70
CA GLY A 21 -0.42 6.31 3.96
C GLY A 21 0.79 6.33 4.90
N TRP A 22 1.43 5.17 5.01
CA TRP A 22 2.71 4.98 5.70
C TRP A 22 3.87 5.09 4.70
N ARG A 23 4.98 5.71 5.10
CA ARG A 23 6.23 5.78 4.32
C ARG A 23 7.41 5.42 5.21
N GLY A 24 8.37 4.68 4.65
CA GLY A 24 9.58 4.26 5.34
C GLY A 24 10.76 4.08 4.40
N LEU A 25 11.97 4.08 4.96
CA LEU A 25 13.18 3.76 4.22
C LEU A 25 13.20 2.25 3.93
N ILE A 26 13.44 1.86 2.68
CA ILE A 26 13.46 0.45 2.26
C ILE A 26 14.53 -0.30 3.08
N ALA A 27 14.21 -1.53 3.46
CA ALA A 27 15.04 -2.45 4.27
C ALA A 27 15.32 -2.01 5.72
N ALA A 28 15.04 -0.76 6.11
CA ALA A 28 15.21 -0.30 7.49
C ALA A 28 13.87 -0.15 8.24
N ASP A 29 12.88 0.49 7.61
CA ASP A 29 11.53 0.69 8.17
C ASP A 29 10.47 0.04 7.27
N PHE A 30 10.56 0.25 5.96
CA PHE A 30 9.67 -0.39 4.99
C PHE A 30 10.25 -1.75 4.57
N THR A 31 9.78 -2.81 5.24
CA THR A 31 10.21 -4.20 5.02
C THR A 31 9.01 -5.08 4.67
N PHE A 32 9.26 -6.23 4.03
CA PHE A 32 8.21 -7.21 3.72
C PHE A 32 7.44 -7.63 4.97
N GLU A 33 8.14 -7.99 6.05
CA GLU A 33 7.52 -8.42 7.32
C GLU A 33 6.52 -7.39 7.87
N ARG A 34 6.89 -6.11 7.83
CA ARG A 34 6.04 -5.03 8.33
C ARG A 34 4.87 -4.78 7.38
N LEU A 35 5.13 -4.79 6.07
CA LEU A 35 4.12 -4.58 5.04
C LEU A 35 3.02 -5.64 5.07
N ILE A 36 3.37 -6.94 5.12
CA ILE A 36 2.39 -8.03 5.11
C ILE A 36 1.52 -8.07 6.38
N ARG A 37 1.98 -7.49 7.49
CA ARG A 37 1.16 -7.33 8.71
C ARG A 37 0.18 -6.17 8.59
N VAL A 38 0.58 -5.08 7.95
CA VAL A 38 -0.22 -3.85 7.88
C VAL A 38 -1.24 -3.87 6.73
N ALA A 39 -0.89 -4.41 5.56
CA ALA A 39 -1.76 -4.41 4.39
C ALA A 39 -3.16 -5.03 4.66
N PRO A 40 -3.28 -6.20 5.34
CA PRO A 40 -4.58 -6.74 5.72
C PRO A 40 -5.40 -5.82 6.64
N LEU A 41 -4.73 -5.10 7.54
CA LEU A 41 -5.39 -4.16 8.44
C LEU A 41 -5.91 -2.94 7.67
N ALA A 42 -5.18 -2.48 6.66
CA ALA A 42 -5.63 -1.42 5.76
C ALA A 42 -6.88 -1.85 4.96
N ALA A 43 -6.90 -3.09 4.43
CA ALA A 43 -8.07 -3.65 3.76
C ALA A 43 -9.30 -3.75 4.69
N LYS A 44 -9.11 -4.24 5.92
CA LYS A 44 -10.18 -4.25 6.95
C LYS A 44 -10.69 -2.86 7.33
N ALA A 45 -9.80 -1.86 7.36
CA ALA A 45 -10.20 -0.47 7.60
C ALA A 45 -11.06 0.07 6.44
N LEU A 46 -10.70 -0.23 5.18
CA LEU A 46 -11.51 0.10 4.01
C LEU A 46 -12.88 -0.60 4.05
N GLU A 47 -12.93 -1.88 4.41
CA GLU A 47 -14.19 -2.62 4.59
C GLU A 47 -15.08 -2.00 5.65
N LYS A 48 -14.53 -1.65 6.81
CA LYS A 48 -15.28 -1.00 7.89
C LYS A 48 -15.88 0.33 7.45
N GLU A 49 -15.13 1.12 6.69
CA GLU A 49 -15.53 2.48 6.30
C GLU A 49 -16.44 2.50 5.05
N TYR A 50 -16.19 1.61 4.09
CA TYR A 50 -16.79 1.65 2.76
C TYR A 50 -17.53 0.37 2.37
N GLY A 51 -17.59 -0.66 3.23
CA GLY A 51 -18.23 -1.94 2.89
C GLY A 51 -19.71 -1.85 2.54
N SER A 52 -20.43 -0.83 3.02
CA SER A 52 -21.83 -0.56 2.62
C SER A 52 -21.97 0.25 1.33
N LYS A 53 -20.87 0.80 0.80
CA LYS A 53 -20.81 1.64 -0.40
C LYS A 53 -20.14 0.94 -1.58
N ALA A 54 -19.21 0.02 -1.31
CA ALA A 54 -18.54 -0.78 -2.31
C ALA A 54 -19.48 -1.91 -2.80
N GLY A 55 -19.34 -2.29 -4.07
CA GLY A 55 -20.14 -3.36 -4.66
C GLY A 55 -19.64 -4.76 -4.30
N ASN A 56 -18.38 -4.88 -3.86
CA ASN A 56 -17.73 -6.13 -3.52
C ASN A 56 -16.59 -5.93 -2.51
N ARG A 57 -15.91 -7.02 -2.11
CA ARG A 57 -14.80 -7.02 -1.15
C ARG A 57 -13.42 -6.99 -1.84
N THR A 58 -13.35 -6.49 -3.07
CA THR A 58 -12.10 -6.43 -3.84
C THR A 58 -11.22 -5.29 -3.37
N ILE A 59 -9.91 -5.52 -3.34
CA ILE A 59 -8.87 -4.50 -3.16
C ILE A 59 -8.03 -4.43 -4.42
N VAL A 60 -7.89 -3.24 -5.00
CA VAL A 60 -6.90 -3.00 -6.06
C VAL A 60 -5.51 -2.87 -5.43
N VAL A 61 -4.52 -3.59 -5.93
CA VAL A 61 -3.14 -3.47 -5.49
C VAL A 61 -2.28 -2.99 -6.66
N GLY A 62 -1.56 -1.90 -6.46
CA GLY A 62 -0.77 -1.26 -7.51
C GLY A 62 0.54 -0.70 -6.97
N TYR A 63 1.42 -0.25 -7.86
CA TYR A 63 2.76 0.20 -7.48
C TYR A 63 3.37 1.20 -8.46
N ASP A 64 4.39 1.93 -8.00
CA ASP A 64 5.24 2.80 -8.81
C ASP A 64 6.59 2.16 -9.16
N ARG A 65 7.50 2.91 -9.78
CA ARG A 65 8.78 2.37 -10.29
C ARG A 65 9.91 2.32 -9.25
N ARG A 66 9.63 2.38 -7.94
CA ARG A 66 10.66 2.30 -6.90
C ARG A 66 11.25 0.89 -6.82
N PHE A 67 12.44 0.80 -6.23
CA PHE A 67 13.10 -0.47 -5.99
C PHE A 67 12.19 -1.40 -5.17
N LEU A 68 12.03 -2.66 -5.62
CA LEU A 68 11.15 -3.70 -5.04
C LEU A 68 9.66 -3.37 -5.01
N SER A 69 9.19 -2.31 -5.69
CA SER A 69 7.77 -1.94 -5.66
C SER A 69 6.85 -3.05 -6.18
N GLU A 70 7.26 -3.77 -7.22
CA GLU A 70 6.53 -4.92 -7.77
C GLU A 70 6.45 -6.07 -6.77
N ASP A 71 7.59 -6.47 -6.18
CA ASP A 71 7.63 -7.54 -5.16
C ASP A 71 6.82 -7.17 -3.91
N PHE A 72 6.87 -5.91 -3.47
CA PHE A 72 6.06 -5.42 -2.36
C PHE A 72 4.57 -5.45 -2.69
N ALA A 73 4.18 -5.16 -3.94
CA ALA A 73 2.80 -5.23 -4.37
C ALA A 73 2.30 -6.68 -4.41
N GLN A 74 3.11 -7.61 -4.90
CA GLN A 74 2.81 -9.04 -4.88
C GLN A 74 2.62 -9.54 -3.44
N ALA A 75 3.56 -9.25 -2.53
CA ALA A 75 3.43 -9.62 -1.12
C ALA A 75 2.21 -8.98 -0.42
N THR A 76 1.86 -7.75 -0.82
CA THR A 76 0.66 -7.05 -0.35
C THR A 76 -0.60 -7.78 -0.82
N ALA A 77 -0.66 -8.17 -2.09
CA ALA A 77 -1.79 -8.90 -2.67
C ALA A 77 -2.00 -10.24 -1.96
N GLU A 78 -0.94 -11.03 -1.79
CA GLU A 78 -0.99 -12.33 -1.11
C GLU A 78 -1.47 -12.20 0.34
N ALA A 79 -0.93 -11.24 1.09
CA ALA A 79 -1.33 -11.01 2.48
C ALA A 79 -2.80 -10.59 2.61
N VAL A 80 -3.27 -9.72 1.72
CA VAL A 80 -4.67 -9.26 1.68
C VAL A 80 -5.61 -10.39 1.27
N GLN A 81 -5.22 -11.22 0.29
CA GLN A 81 -6.00 -12.38 -0.11
C GLN A 81 -6.09 -13.42 1.02
N ALA A 82 -4.98 -13.69 1.71
CA ALA A 82 -4.96 -14.57 2.88
C ALA A 82 -5.86 -14.07 4.03
N ALA A 83 -6.16 -12.76 4.07
CA ALA A 83 -7.09 -12.17 5.02
C ALA A 83 -8.56 -12.23 4.58
N GLY A 84 -8.87 -12.84 3.44
CA GLY A 84 -10.23 -13.10 2.95
C GLY A 84 -10.84 -12.01 2.06
N PHE A 85 -10.00 -11.21 1.40
CA PHE A 85 -10.41 -10.23 0.39
C PHE A 85 -10.09 -10.73 -1.03
N ASP A 86 -10.88 -10.31 -2.00
CA ASP A 86 -10.50 -10.46 -3.41
C ASP A 86 -9.45 -9.41 -3.78
N VAL A 87 -8.53 -9.72 -4.69
CA VAL A 87 -7.46 -8.80 -5.08
C VAL A 87 -7.34 -8.68 -6.58
N LEU A 88 -7.29 -7.44 -7.07
CA LEU A 88 -6.86 -7.10 -8.42
C LEU A 88 -5.46 -6.51 -8.35
N LEU A 89 -4.45 -7.33 -8.60
CA LEU A 89 -3.06 -6.89 -8.67
C LEU A 89 -2.76 -6.34 -10.07
N SER A 90 -2.12 -5.18 -10.12
CA SER A 90 -1.73 -4.56 -11.38
C SER A 90 -0.59 -5.32 -12.07
N GLU A 91 -0.71 -5.52 -13.38
CA GLU A 91 0.31 -6.17 -14.23
C GLU A 91 1.57 -5.30 -14.43
N SER A 92 1.49 -3.99 -14.21
CA SER A 92 2.60 -3.06 -14.43
C SER A 92 2.47 -1.83 -13.53
N TYR A 93 3.53 -1.03 -13.46
CA TYR A 93 3.51 0.22 -12.72
C TYR A 93 2.53 1.23 -13.35
N ALA A 94 1.89 2.05 -12.51
CA ALA A 94 1.02 3.14 -12.97
C ALA A 94 0.99 4.30 -11.95
N PRO A 95 0.58 5.52 -12.34
CA PRO A 95 0.45 6.60 -11.39
C PRO A 95 -0.73 6.35 -10.43
N THR A 96 -0.66 6.84 -9.19
CA THR A 96 -1.72 6.64 -8.17
C THR A 96 -3.16 6.90 -8.67
N PRO A 97 -3.44 7.94 -9.49
CA PRO A 97 -4.79 8.16 -10.03
C PRO A 97 -5.33 7.01 -10.88
N ALA A 98 -4.47 6.22 -11.54
CA ALA A 98 -4.91 5.04 -12.30
C ALA A 98 -5.50 3.96 -11.37
N PHE A 99 -4.90 3.76 -10.19
CA PHE A 99 -5.41 2.80 -9.20
C PHE A 99 -6.67 3.31 -8.48
N SER A 100 -6.76 4.61 -8.21
CA SER A 100 -7.99 5.25 -7.77
C SER A 100 -9.13 5.05 -8.77
N TRP A 101 -8.85 5.30 -10.05
CA TRP A 101 -9.81 5.07 -11.13
C TRP A 101 -10.22 3.61 -11.22
N ALA A 102 -9.26 2.68 -11.15
CA ALA A 102 -9.54 1.23 -11.17
C ALA A 102 -10.42 0.80 -9.99
N ALA A 103 -10.15 1.28 -8.77
CA ALA A 103 -10.97 0.96 -7.61
C ALA A 103 -12.44 1.38 -7.81
N LYS A 104 -12.65 2.59 -8.34
CA LYS A 104 -13.99 3.08 -8.68
C LYS A 104 -14.63 2.27 -9.82
N GLN A 105 -13.87 1.97 -10.87
CA GLN A 105 -14.36 1.26 -12.06
C GLN A 105 -14.78 -0.18 -11.76
N HIS A 106 -14.14 -0.83 -10.79
CA HIS A 106 -14.42 -2.20 -10.38
C HIS A 106 -15.33 -2.30 -9.14
N ASP A 107 -15.92 -1.19 -8.68
CA ASP A 107 -16.70 -1.11 -7.45
C ASP A 107 -16.00 -1.74 -6.23
N ALA A 108 -14.66 -1.63 -6.21
CA ALA A 108 -13.80 -2.21 -5.20
C ALA A 108 -13.90 -1.43 -3.87
N LEU A 109 -13.51 -2.06 -2.76
CA LEU A 109 -13.40 -1.39 -1.45
C LEU A 109 -12.42 -0.22 -1.47
N GLY A 110 -11.41 -0.30 -2.33
CA GLY A 110 -10.39 0.72 -2.47
C GLY A 110 -9.14 0.20 -3.17
N ALA A 111 -8.06 0.97 -3.07
CA ALA A 111 -6.75 0.57 -3.57
C ALA A 111 -5.66 0.71 -2.51
N LEU A 112 -4.74 -0.26 -2.49
CA LEU A 112 -3.48 -0.20 -1.78
C LEU A 112 -2.36 0.03 -2.81
N VAL A 113 -1.64 1.16 -2.68
CA VAL A 113 -0.64 1.56 -3.68
C VAL A 113 0.73 1.64 -3.05
N ILE A 114 1.68 0.87 -3.58
CA ILE A 114 3.08 0.89 -3.17
C ILE A 114 3.77 2.09 -3.80
N THR A 115 3.96 3.15 -3.00
CA THR A 115 4.62 4.37 -3.43
C THR A 115 4.98 5.26 -2.23
N ALA A 116 6.10 5.97 -2.32
CA ALA A 116 6.40 7.09 -1.43
C ALA A 116 6.26 8.46 -2.14
N SER A 117 5.56 8.51 -3.27
CA SER A 117 5.25 9.74 -4.03
C SER A 117 6.51 10.54 -4.38
N HIS A 118 6.77 11.66 -3.71
CA HIS A 118 7.91 12.55 -3.96
C HIS A 118 9.12 12.26 -3.06
N ASN A 119 9.02 11.34 -2.10
CA ASN A 119 10.16 10.99 -1.25
C ASN A 119 11.33 10.44 -2.10
N PRO A 120 12.59 10.58 -1.65
CA PRO A 120 13.75 10.03 -2.36
C PRO A 120 13.60 8.56 -2.72
N GLY A 121 14.30 8.09 -3.76
CA GLY A 121 14.13 6.75 -4.33
C GLY A 121 14.34 5.58 -3.36
N GLY A 122 15.12 5.78 -2.29
CA GLY A 122 15.33 4.77 -1.23
C GLY A 122 14.13 4.59 -0.27
N TYR A 123 13.07 5.38 -0.40
CA TYR A 123 11.83 5.23 0.37
C TYR A 123 10.79 4.45 -0.42
N SER A 124 9.95 3.71 0.29
CA SER A 124 8.69 3.17 -0.21
C SER A 124 7.57 3.45 0.79
N GLY A 125 6.35 3.07 0.47
CA GLY A 125 5.19 3.35 1.30
C GLY A 125 3.97 2.57 0.89
N LEU A 126 3.03 2.44 1.83
CA LEU A 126 1.71 1.87 1.60
C LEU A 126 0.69 2.99 1.68
N LYS A 127 0.16 3.38 0.51
CA LYS A 127 -0.93 4.34 0.38
C LYS A 127 -2.27 3.62 0.35
N VAL A 128 -3.28 4.22 0.97
CA VAL A 128 -4.66 3.68 1.05
C VAL A 128 -5.61 4.65 0.35
N LYS A 129 -6.35 4.15 -0.64
CA LYS A 129 -7.35 4.91 -1.42
C LYS A 129 -8.72 4.29 -1.21
N GLY A 130 -9.74 5.11 -0.98
CA GLY A 130 -11.12 4.65 -0.86
C GLY A 130 -11.76 4.29 -2.20
N CYS A 131 -12.99 3.78 -2.16
CA CYS A 131 -13.74 3.30 -3.32
C CYS A 131 -14.21 4.38 -4.32
N PHE A 132 -14.09 5.68 -3.98
CA PHE A 132 -14.68 6.78 -4.75
C PHE A 132 -13.74 7.43 -5.77
N GLY A 133 -12.48 6.99 -5.83
CA GLY A 133 -11.40 7.58 -6.66
C GLY A 133 -10.47 8.47 -5.84
#